data_AF-A0A354BPG7-F1
#
_entry.id   AF-A0A354BPG7-F1
#
_cell.length_a   1.000
_cell.length_b   1.000
_cell.length_c   1.000
_cell.angle_alpha   90.00
_cell.angle_beta   90.00
_cell.angle_gamma   90.00
#
_symmetry.space_group_name_H-M   'P 1'
#
loop_
_entity.id
_entity.type
_entity.pdbx_description
1 polymer ?
#
loop_
_entity_poly.entity_id
_entity_poly.type
_entity_poly.pdbx_seq_one_letter_code
_entity_poly.pdbx_strand_id
1 'polypeptide(L)' 'MSASRKQTLERYLQTIFGPETRLLSYGIIGKESSKGSQKRYGYGTPVKLTFQIGRRVQSAVLETMKPGPFGH' A
#
# COMPACT_ATOMS: atom_id res chain seq x y z
N MET A 1 18.51 5.25 6.36
CA MET A 1 18.49 3.86 5.89
C MET A 1 17.06 3.31 5.96
N SER A 2 16.31 3.31 4.85
CA SER A 2 14.88 2.93 4.80
C SER A 2 14.65 1.54 4.15
N ALA A 3 15.61 0.62 4.28
CA ALA A 3 15.54 -0.72 3.68
C ALA A 3 14.49 -1.66 4.33
N SER A 4 14.08 -1.39 5.58
CA SER A 4 13.19 -2.29 6.34
C SER A 4 11.78 -2.37 5.77
N ARG A 5 11.19 -1.24 5.35
CA ARG A 5 9.76 -1.19 4.98
C ARG A 5 9.44 -1.93 3.69
N LYS A 6 10.31 -1.82 2.68
CA LYS A 6 10.16 -2.56 1.40
C LYS A 6 10.22 -4.07 1.64
N GLN A 7 11.19 -4.53 2.42
CA GLN A 7 11.36 -5.95 2.74
C GLN A 7 10.21 -6.50 3.59
N THR A 8 9.64 -5.71 4.50
CA THR A 8 8.45 -6.11 5.24
C THR A 8 7.24 -6.25 4.33
N LEU A 9 7.01 -5.30 3.42
CA LEU A 9 5.90 -5.38 2.46
C LEU A 9 6.05 -6.55 1.49
N GLU A 10 7.26 -6.80 1.00
CA GLU A 10 7.53 -7.96 0.13
C GLU A 10 7.30 -9.28 0.87
N ARG A 11 7.78 -9.41 2.11
CA ARG A 11 7.49 -10.59 2.94
C ARG A 11 6.00 -10.77 3.18
N TYR A 12 5.27 -9.71 3.49
CA TYR A 12 3.81 -9.77 3.65
C TYR A 12 3.12 -10.26 2.37
N LEU A 13 3.51 -9.73 1.21
CA LEU A 13 2.97 -10.19 -0.07
C LEU A 13 3.31 -11.65 -0.34
N GLN A 14 4.52 -12.10 0.04
CA GLN A 14 4.91 -13.50 -0.08
C GLN A 14 4.10 -14.42 0.83
N THR A 15 3.68 -13.97 2.02
CA THR A 15 2.80 -14.77 2.89
C THR A 15 1.39 -14.96 2.31
N ILE A 16 0.91 -14.01 1.51
CA ILE A 16 -0.44 -14.05 0.91
C ILE A 16 -0.43 -14.75 -0.45
N PHE A 17 0.52 -14.39 -1.31
CA PHE A 17 0.55 -14.80 -2.72
C PHE A 17 1.62 -15.85 -3.04
N GLY A 18 2.48 -16.19 -2.07
CA GLY A 18 3.53 -17.18 -2.20
C GLY A 18 4.94 -16.60 -2.39
N PRO A 19 5.99 -17.42 -2.20
CA PRO A 19 7.39 -16.98 -2.11
C PRO A 19 7.94 -16.35 -3.38
N GLU A 20 7.36 -16.67 -4.55
CA GLU A 20 7.72 -16.10 -5.86
C GLU A 20 7.28 -14.64 -6.04
N THR A 21 6.60 -14.07 -5.04
CA THR A 21 6.08 -12.71 -5.13
C THR A 21 7.18 -11.69 -4.92
N ARG A 22 7.25 -10.71 -5.84
CA ARG A 22 8.24 -9.63 -5.79
C ARG A 22 7.58 -8.26 -5.81
N LEU A 23 7.96 -7.41 -4.86
CA LEU A 23 7.46 -6.04 -4.78
C LEU A 23 8.18 -5.15 -5.79
N LEU A 24 7.43 -4.64 -6.77
CA LEU A 24 7.94 -3.74 -7.81
C LEU A 24 7.95 -2.29 -7.33
N SER A 25 6.83 -1.80 -6.80
CA SER A 25 6.72 -0.43 -6.31
C SER A 25 5.68 -0.30 -5.20
N TYR A 26 5.84 0.72 -4.35
CA TYR A 26 4.82 1.11 -3.37
C TYR A 26 4.79 2.63 -3.23
N GLY A 27 3.59 3.20 -3.08
CA GLY A 27 3.42 4.65 -3.01
C GLY A 27 2.03 5.07 -2.54
N ILE A 28 1.96 6.25 -1.94
CA ILE A 28 0.69 6.84 -1.50
C ILE A 28 -0.13 7.22 -2.73
N ILE A 29 -1.38 6.76 -2.79
CA ILE A 29 -2.33 7.20 -3.81
C ILE A 29 -3.00 8.50 -3.33
N GLY A 30 -3.22 9.46 -4.24
CA GLY A 30 -3.94 10.71 -3.95
C GLY A 30 -3.06 11.94 -3.71
N LYS A 31 -1.73 11.84 -3.85
CA LYS A 31 -0.84 13.02 -3.78
C LYS A 31 -0.75 13.81 -5.10
N GLU A 32 -1.10 13.22 -6.25
CA GLU A 32 -1.06 13.91 -7.55
C GLU A 32 -2.28 14.78 -7.86
N SER A 33 -3.34 14.75 -7.05
CA SER A 33 -4.59 15.47 -7.33
C SER A 33 -4.88 16.64 -6.37
N SER A 34 -3.94 17.01 -5.51
CA SER A 34 -4.19 18.02 -4.46
C SER A 34 -3.60 19.40 -4.82
N LYS A 35 -4.01 19.95 -5.97
CA LYS A 35 -4.16 21.43 -6.13
C LYS A 35 -5.48 21.93 -5.52
N GLY A 36 -6.28 21.06 -4.90
CA GLY A 36 -7.51 21.41 -4.22
C GLY A 36 -7.43 21.03 -2.75
N SER A 37 -7.56 22.02 -1.89
CA SER A 37 -7.86 21.86 -0.46
C SER A 37 -9.16 21.07 -0.28
N GLN A 38 -9.11 19.73 -0.15
CA GLN A 38 -10.34 19.00 0.14
C GLN A 38 -10.12 17.73 0.98
N LYS A 39 -10.57 17.83 2.23
CA LYS A 39 -11.06 16.74 3.11
C LYS A 39 -10.10 15.57 3.39
N ARG A 40 -9.08 15.83 4.24
CA ARG A 40 -8.36 14.79 5.01
C ARG A 40 -9.19 14.29 6.20
N TYR A 41 -10.36 13.70 5.95
CA TYR A 41 -11.16 13.08 7.02
C TYR A 41 -10.83 11.58 7.12
N GLY A 42 -10.37 11.14 8.29
CA GLY A 42 -10.59 9.79 8.86
C GLY A 42 -9.90 8.55 8.28
N TYR A 43 -9.75 8.39 6.96
CA TYR A 43 -9.61 7.05 6.36
C TYR A 43 -8.18 6.48 6.24
N GLY A 44 -7.19 7.12 6.88
CA GLY A 44 -5.79 6.76 6.69
C GLY A 44 -5.26 7.16 5.31
N THR A 45 -3.98 6.87 5.05
CA THR A 45 -3.34 7.23 3.78
C THR A 45 -3.24 5.96 2.93
N PRO A 46 -4.05 5.81 1.85
CA PRO A 46 -4.03 4.60 1.04
C PRO A 46 -2.68 4.47 0.33
N VAL A 47 -2.08 3.29 0.39
CA VAL A 47 -0.80 2.98 -0.26
C VAL A 47 -1.04 1.96 -1.37
N LYS A 48 -0.78 2.30 -2.63
CA LYS A 48 -0.71 1.32 -3.71
C LYS A 48 0.53 0.47 -3.54
N LEU A 49 0.38 -0.83 -3.70
CA LEU A 49 1.45 -1.79 -3.90
C LEU A 49 1.32 -2.32 -5.33
N THR A 50 2.41 -2.35 -6.08
CA THR A 50 2.50 -3.05 -7.37
C THR A 50 3.52 -4.16 -7.22
N PHE A 51 3.13 -5.40 -7.55
CA PHE A 51 3.96 -6.58 -7.35
C PHE A 51 3.74 -7.58 -8.46
N GLN A 52 4.68 -8.52 -8.58
CA GLN A 52 4.67 -9.55 -9.60
C GLN A 52 4.54 -10.93 -8.95
N ILE A 53 3.66 -11.76 -9.50
CA ILE A 53 3.52 -13.18 -9.18
C ILE A 53 3.82 -13.96 -10.46
N GLY A 54 4.96 -14.64 -10.51
CA GLY A 54 5.41 -15.33 -11.73
C GLY A 54 5.53 -14.36 -12.90
N ARG A 55 4.66 -14.47 -13.91
CA ARG A 55 4.64 -13.57 -15.09
C ARG A 55 3.56 -12.48 -15.03
N ARG A 56 2.74 -12.44 -13.96
CA ARG A 56 1.61 -11.51 -13.85
C ARG A 56 1.97 -10.36 -12.92
N VAL A 57 1.74 -9.14 -13.39
CA VAL A 57 1.83 -7.93 -12.56
C VAL A 57 0.45 -7.62 -12.00
N GLN A 58 0.37 -7.40 -10.69
CA GLN A 58 -0.85 -7.07 -9.97
C GLN A 58 -0.66 -5.80 -9.13
N SER A 59 -1.76 -5.21 -8.70
CA SER A 59 -1.76 -4.06 -7.79
C SER A 59 -2.81 -4.25 -6.70
N ALA A 60 -2.46 -3.84 -5.48
CA ALA A 60 -3.37 -3.81 -4.34
C ALA A 60 -3.26 -2.47 -3.60
N VAL A 61 -4.31 -2.07 -2.88
CA VAL A 61 -4.28 -0.91 -1.99
C VAL A 61 -4.19 -1.40 -0.56
N LEU A 62 -3.15 -0.99 0.15
CA LEU A 62 -3.03 -1.16 1.58
C LEU A 62 -3.75 0.02 2.24
N GLU A 63 -4.97 -0.22 2.70
CA GLU A 63 -5.69 0.72 3.55
C GLU A 63 -5.22 0.52 4.99
N THR A 64 -4.56 1.55 5.53
CA THR A 64 -4.30 1.61 6.98
C THR A 64 -5.51 2.25 7.61
N MET A 65 -6.46 1.44 8.08
CA MET A 65 -7.52 1.97 8.93
C MET A 65 -6.85 2.59 10.16
N LYS A 66 -6.78 3.92 10.22
CA LYS A 66 -6.53 4.60 11.48
C LYS A 66 -7.79 4.42 12.31
N PRO A 67 -7.72 3.99 13.58
CA PRO A 67 -8.88 4.04 14.45
C PRO A 67 -9.30 5.50 14.57
N GLY A 68 -10.36 5.86 13.85
CA GLY A 68 -11.08 7.10 14.07
C GLY A 68 -11.97 6.94 15.31
N PRO A 69 -12.50 8.04 15.87
CA PRO A 69 -13.45 7.97 16.99
C PRO A 69 -14.75 7.21 16.66
N PHE A 70 -14.95 6.87 15.39
CA PHE A 70 -16.05 6.05 14.89
C PHE A 70 -15.44 4.72 14.41
N GLY A 71 -15.18 3.82 15.34
CA GLY A 71 -14.88 2.42 15.02
C GLY A 71 -16.16 1.72 14.55
N HIS A 72 -16.06 0.96 13.46
CA HIS A 72 -17.01 -0.09 13.11
C HIS A 72 -16.41 -1.43 13.50
#